data_AF-A0A8J8FB93-F1
#
_entry.id   AF-A0A8J8FB93-F1
#
_cell.length_a   1.000
_cell.length_b   1.000
_cell.length_c   1.000
_cell.angle_alpha   90.00
_cell.angle_beta   90.00
_cell.angle_gamma   90.00
#
_symmetry.space_group_name_H-M   'P 1'
#
loop_
_entity.id
_entity.type
_entity.pdbx_description
1 polymer ?
#
loop_
_entity_poly.entity_id
_entity_poly.type
_entity_poly.pdbx_seq_one_letter_code
_entity_poly.pdbx_strand_id
1 'polypeptide(L)' 'MNYDKTTTSTMESTFIKVCPNPQCDAVFHNCPKKETHCKDCGGNIMIINTDTYWKKFSNNWFQYDFATHDYYRPVKEK' A
#
# COMPACT_ATOMS: atom_id res chain seq x y z
N MET A 1 -15.77 12.88 -36.87
CA MET A 1 -14.84 11.76 -36.60
C MET A 1 -14.62 11.72 -35.11
N ASN A 2 -15.10 10.64 -34.50
CA ASN A 2 -15.19 10.43 -33.05
C ASN A 2 -13.81 10.19 -32.44
N TYR A 3 -13.60 10.69 -31.22
CA TYR A 3 -12.89 9.92 -30.20
C TYR A 3 -13.36 10.38 -28.82
N ASP A 4 -14.46 9.80 -28.37
CA ASP A 4 -14.80 9.69 -26.95
C ASP A 4 -13.63 9.02 -26.23
N LYS A 5 -12.81 9.82 -25.54
CA LYS A 5 -11.92 9.30 -24.51
C LYS A 5 -12.77 9.10 -23.26
N THR A 6 -13.50 7.98 -23.25
CA THR A 6 -13.96 7.34 -22.04
C THR A 6 -12.71 6.98 -21.25
N THR A 7 -12.23 7.91 -20.44
CA THR A 7 -11.22 7.62 -19.41
C THR A 7 -11.93 6.74 -18.39
N THR A 8 -12.01 5.46 -18.70
CA THR A 8 -12.20 4.40 -17.74
C THR A 8 -10.92 4.41 -16.89
N SER A 9 -10.77 5.42 -16.04
CA SER A 9 -9.91 5.33 -14.86
C SER A 9 -10.59 4.27 -14.01
N THR A 10 -10.30 3.01 -14.34
CA THR A 10 -10.48 1.89 -13.43
C THR A 10 -9.88 2.37 -12.13
N MET A 11 -10.73 2.66 -11.15
CA MET A 11 -10.31 2.88 -9.78
C MET A 11 -9.71 1.54 -9.35
N GLU A 12 -8.43 1.34 -9.68
CA GLU A 12 -7.62 0.31 -9.06
C GLU A 12 -7.70 0.65 -7.56
N SER A 13 -8.61 -0.01 -6.85
CA SER A 13 -8.74 0.17 -5.41
C SER A 13 -7.37 -0.12 -4.83
N THR A 14 -6.68 0.93 -4.41
CA THR A 14 -5.35 0.79 -3.87
C THR A 14 -5.46 0.42 -2.39
N PHE A 15 -4.77 -0.64 -1.98
CA PHE A 15 -4.88 -1.18 -0.63
C PHE A 15 -3.65 -0.88 0.20
N ILE A 16 -3.83 -0.87 1.52
CA ILE A 16 -2.72 -0.94 2.47
C ILE A 16 -2.39 -2.41 2.68
N LYS A 17 -1.13 -2.78 2.44
CA LYS A 17 -0.62 -4.14 2.66
C LYS A 17 0.58 -4.12 3.59
N VAL A 18 0.74 -5.16 4.38
CA VAL A 18 1.86 -5.28 5.32
C VAL A 18 2.63 -6.56 5.10
N CYS A 19 3.94 -6.51 5.28
CA CYS A 19 4.77 -7.71 5.33
C CYS A 19 4.76 -8.27 6.76
N PRO A 20 4.29 -9.50 7.02
CA PRO A 20 4.25 -10.07 8.36
C PRO A 20 5.63 -10.53 8.85
N ASN A 21 6.69 -10.42 8.04
CA ASN A 21 8.04 -10.76 8.44
C ASN A 21 8.54 -9.74 9.49
N PRO A 22 8.81 -10.17 10.75
CA PRO A 22 9.27 -9.29 11.82
C PRO A 22 10.64 -8.63 11.55
N GLN A 23 11.37 -9.08 10.53
CA GLN A 23 12.65 -8.49 10.13
C GLN A 23 12.49 -7.45 9.01
N CYS A 24 11.30 -7.30 8.43
CA CYS A 24 11.03 -6.43 7.30
C CYS A 24 10.26 -5.16 7.72
N ASP A 25 9.31 -5.30 8.66
CA ASP A 25 8.51 -4.19 9.22
C ASP A 25 7.97 -3.20 8.15
N ALA A 26 7.67 -3.70 6.95
CA ALA A 26 7.27 -2.88 5.81
C ALA A 26 5.75 -2.81 5.64
N VAL A 27 5.23 -1.59 5.50
CA VAL A 27 3.85 -1.31 5.09
C VAL A 27 3.88 -0.66 3.71
N PHE A 28 3.16 -1.27 2.77
CA PHE A 28 2.96 -0.76 1.43
C PHE A 28 1.60 -0.10 1.32
N HIS A 29 1.61 1.19 1.04
CA HIS A 29 0.44 1.94 0.65
C HIS A 29 0.31 1.97 -0.85
N ASN A 30 -0.87 2.36 -1.31
CA ASN A 30 -1.20 2.43 -2.71
C ASN A 30 -0.95 1.11 -3.48
N CYS A 31 -1.01 -0.02 -2.77
CA CYS A 31 -0.58 -1.31 -3.32
C CYS A 31 -1.74 -1.99 -4.08
N PRO A 32 -1.57 -2.33 -5.36
CA PRO A 32 -2.63 -2.94 -6.15
C PRO A 32 -2.93 -4.36 -5.66
N LYS A 33 -4.19 -4.79 -5.79
CA LYS A 33 -4.66 -6.07 -5.21
C LYS A 33 -3.84 -7.29 -5.67
N LYS A 34 -3.41 -7.30 -6.93
CA LYS A 34 -2.64 -8.40 -7.55
C LYS A 34 -1.27 -8.67 -6.90
N GLU A 35 -0.71 -7.68 -6.20
CA GLU A 35 0.64 -7.81 -5.66
C GLU A 35 0.63 -8.56 -4.34
N THR A 36 1.21 -9.75 -4.31
CA THR A 36 1.17 -10.63 -3.13
C THR A 36 2.51 -10.75 -2.43
N HIS A 37 3.57 -10.11 -2.94
CA HIS A 37 4.92 -10.22 -2.42
C HIS A 37 5.51 -8.86 -1.98
N CYS A 38 6.27 -8.89 -0.89
CA CYS A 38 7.02 -7.79 -0.35
C CYS A 38 8.24 -7.55 -1.25
N LYS A 39 8.47 -6.30 -1.63
CA LYS A 39 9.61 -5.95 -2.49
C LYS A 39 10.95 -5.91 -1.76
N ASP A 40 10.92 -5.78 -0.45
CA ASP A 40 12.13 -5.67 0.36
C ASP A 40 12.71 -7.05 0.70
N CYS A 41 11.87 -7.95 1.24
CA CYS A 41 12.32 -9.29 1.68
C CYS A 41 11.81 -10.46 0.82
N GLY A 42 10.98 -10.22 -0.20
CA GLY A 42 10.39 -11.27 -1.04
C GLY A 42 9.28 -12.10 -0.37
N GLY A 43 9.00 -11.87 0.91
CA GLY A 43 7.95 -12.58 1.66
C GLY A 43 6.53 -12.19 1.23
N ASN A 44 5.51 -12.88 1.73
CA ASN A 44 4.12 -12.55 1.39
C ASN A 44 3.69 -11.22 2.03
N ILE A 45 2.80 -10.47 1.37
CA ILE A 45 2.14 -9.30 1.95
C ILE A 45 0.63 -9.52 2.09
N MET A 46 0.07 -8.99 3.18
CA MET A 46 -1.34 -9.16 3.52
C MET A 46 -2.08 -7.82 3.51
N ILE A 47 -3.30 -7.81 2.97
CA ILE A 47 -4.16 -6.62 2.97
C ILE A 47 -4.65 -6.36 4.40
N ILE A 48 -4.58 -5.11 4.83
CA ILE A 48 -5.15 -4.64 6.10
C ILE A 48 -6.09 -3.46 5.85
N ASN A 49 -7.00 -3.23 6.79
CA ASN A 49 -7.85 -2.04 6.78
C ASN A 49 -7.13 -0.84 7.42
N THR A 50 -7.65 0.36 7.13
CA THR A 50 -7.09 1.63 7.61
C THR A 50 -7.09 1.77 9.13
N ASP A 51 -8.09 1.22 9.83
CA ASP A 51 -8.13 1.25 11.30
C ASP A 51 -6.97 0.45 11.92
N THR A 52 -6.75 -0.76 11.42
CA THR A 52 -5.65 -1.64 11.85
C THR A 52 -4.30 -0.98 11.56
N TYR A 53 -4.15 -0.33 10.41
CA TYR A 53 -2.96 0.45 10.06
C TYR A 53 -2.66 1.50 11.13
N TRP A 54 -3.62 2.38 11.43
CA TRP A 54 -3.40 3.45 12.40
C TRP A 54 -3.13 2.92 13.80
N LYS A 55 -3.84 1.86 14.21
CA LYS A 55 -3.73 1.29 15.56
C LYS A 55 -2.43 0.55 15.83
N LYS A 56 -1.89 -0.17 14.84
CA LYS A 56 -0.75 -1.08 15.05
C LYS A 56 0.53 -0.69 14.32
N PHE A 57 0.41 -0.13 13.11
CA PHE A 57 1.53 -0.05 12.18
C PHE A 57 2.03 1.38 11.92
N SER A 58 1.18 2.39 12.09
CA SER A 58 1.51 3.80 11.76
C SER A 58 2.75 4.37 12.47
N ASN A 59 3.09 3.87 13.66
CA ASN A 59 4.13 4.44 14.50
C ASN A 59 5.50 3.79 14.33
N ASN A 60 5.57 2.47 14.14
CA ASN A 60 6.82 1.71 14.32
C ASN A 60 7.34 1.07 13.04
N TRP A 61 6.54 1.06 11.97
CA TRP A 61 6.86 0.33 10.75
C TRP A 61 7.29 1.30 9.63
N PHE A 62 8.07 0.77 8.69
CA PHE A 62 8.54 1.50 7.52
C PHE A 62 7.44 1.59 6.47
N GLN A 63 7.04 2.82 6.18
CA GLN A 63 5.89 3.08 5.33
C GLN A 63 6.36 3.50 3.94
N TYR A 64 5.92 2.76 2.94
CA TYR A 64 6.32 2.93 1.55
C TYR A 64 5.10 3.17 0.68
N ASP A 65 5.25 4.06 -0.30
CA ASP A 65 4.31 4.11 -1.42
C ASP A 65 4.71 3.06 -2.46
N PHE A 66 3.79 2.15 -2.82
CA PHE A 66 4.11 1.04 -3.71
C PHE A 66 4.40 1.48 -5.16
N ALA A 67 3.86 2.62 -5.59
CA ALA A 67 4.06 3.09 -6.96
C ALA A 67 5.44 3.72 -7.14
N THR A 68 5.85 4.55 -6.18
CA THR A 68 7.11 5.31 -6.21
C THR A 68 8.26 4.58 -5.53
N HIS A 69 7.97 3.66 -4.61
CA HIS A 69 8.93 2.99 -3.72
C HIS A 69 9.62 3.95 -2.75
N ASP A 70 9.07 5.14 -2.57
CA ASP A 70 9.60 6.12 -1.64
C ASP A 70 9.00 5.95 -0.25
N TYR A 71 9.82 6.28 0.74
CA TYR A 71 9.38 6.38 2.12
C TYR A 71 8.51 7.62 2.30
N TYR A 72 7.37 7.45 2.95
CA TYR A 72 6.54 8.57 3.35
C TYR A 72 5.77 8.23 4.60
N ARG A 73 5.45 9.22 5.43
CA ARG A 73 4.69 8.97 6.67
C ARG A 73 3.30 9.57 6.54
N PRO A 74 2.25 8.77 6.35
CA PRO A 74 0.88 9.26 6.35
C PRO A 74 0.59 10.01 7.66
N VAL A 75 -0.07 11.16 7.56
CA VAL A 75 -0.58 11.90 8.72
C VAL A 75 -2.06 11.63 8.83
N LYS A 76 -2.55 11.36 10.05
CA LYS A 76 -3.98 11.21 10.29
C LYS A 76 -4.61 12.60 10.29
N GLU A 77 -5.35 12.94 9.25
CA GLU A 77 -6.17 14.15 9.23
C GLU A 77 -7.21 14.05 10.35
N LYS A 78 -7.36 15.14 11.12
CA LYS A 78 -8.21 15.21 12.31
C LYS A 78 -9.65 15.53 11.98
#